data_AF-A0AAX1WF83-F1
#
_entry.id   AF-A0AAX1WF83-F1
#
_cell.length_a   1.000
_cell.length_b   1.000
_cell.length_c   1.000
_cell.angle_alpha   90.00
_cell.angle_beta   90.00
_cell.angle_gamma   90.00
#
_symmetry.space_group_name_H-M   'P 1'
#
loop_
_entity.id
_entity.type
_entity.pdbx_description
1 polymer ?
#
loop_
_entity_poly.entity_id
_entity_poly.type
_entity_poly.pdbx_seq_one_letter_code
_entity_poly.pdbx_strand_id
1 'polypeptide(L)' 'MEKTIYFLKEQASEATRITAKYNGVEAIYQSVGDRAKRCQLIGRGNARQIKHLLREFIKSTKAADG' A
#
# COMPACT_ATOMS: atom_id res chain seq x y z
N MET A 1 -16.53 -0.61 -14.91
CA MET A 1 -15.06 -0.61 -14.78
C MET A 1 -14.70 -1.40 -13.54
N GLU A 2 -14.09 -2.57 -13.70
CA GLU A 2 -13.45 -3.28 -12.59
C GLU A 2 -12.47 -2.34 -11.91
N LYS A 3 -12.68 -2.09 -10.62
CA LYS A 3 -11.81 -1.25 -9.83
C LYS A 3 -10.84 -2.16 -9.10
N THR A 4 -9.91 -2.73 -9.86
CA THR A 4 -8.91 -3.66 -9.34
C THR A 4 -7.83 -2.88 -8.62
N ILE A 5 -7.47 -3.31 -7.41
CA ILE A 5 -6.32 -2.76 -6.69
C ILE A 5 -5.09 -3.53 -7.14
N TYR A 6 -4.10 -2.81 -7.65
CA TYR A 6 -2.83 -3.41 -8.06
C TYR A 6 -1.85 -3.31 -6.90
N PHE A 7 -1.31 -4.46 -6.48
CA PHE A 7 -0.29 -4.55 -5.44
C PHE A 7 1.06 -4.90 -6.07
N LEU A 8 2.08 -4.11 -5.74
CA LEU A 8 3.47 -4.43 -6.04
C LEU A 8 4.24 -4.50 -4.73
N LYS A 9 4.77 -5.69 -4.41
CA LYS A 9 5.67 -5.91 -3.29
C LYS A 9 7.09 -6.04 -3.83
N GLU A 10 7.96 -5.10 -3.45
CA GLU A 10 9.39 -5.14 -3.74
C GLU A 10 10.13 -5.43 -2.43
N GLN A 11 10.99 -6.45 -2.41
CA GLN A 11 11.79 -6.80 -1.25
C GLN A 11 13.27 -6.80 -1.65
N ALA A 12 14.06 -5.94 -1.01
CA ALA A 12 15.49 -5.81 -1.23
C ALA A 12 16.20 -5.82 0.13
N SER A 13 16.92 -6.90 0.42
CA SER A 13 17.55 -7.14 1.74
C SER A 13 16.54 -6.98 2.88
N GLU A 14 16.69 -5.96 3.72
CA GLU A 14 15.79 -5.65 4.85
C GLU A 14 14.68 -4.65 4.48
N ALA A 15 14.69 -4.10 3.26
CA ALA A 15 13.70 -3.15 2.80
C ALA A 15 12.52 -3.86 2.12
N THR A 16 11.31 -3.64 2.62
CA THR A 16 10.06 -4.04 2.00
C THR A 16 9.30 -2.80 1.55
N ARG A 17 8.93 -2.73 0.28
CA ARG A 17 8.05 -1.69 -0.26
C ARG A 17 6.79 -2.34 -0.81
N ILE A 18 5.63 -1.89 -0.34
CA ILE A 18 4.33 -2.32 -0.85
C ILE A 18 3.64 -1.10 -1.44
N THR A 19 3.33 -1.18 -2.72
CA THR A 19 2.61 -0.13 -3.44
C THR A 19 1.24 -0.66 -3.83
N ALA A 20 0.18 0.05 -3.45
CA ALA A 20 -1.19 -0.22 -3.87
C ALA A 20 -1.75 0.94 -4.68
N LYS A 21 -2.29 0.63 -5.86
CA LYS A 21 -2.88 1.64 -6.75
C LYS A 21 -4.34 1.38 -6.99
N TYR A 22 -5.15 2.43 -6.88
CA TYR A 22 -6.59 2.38 -7.11
C TYR A 22 -7.10 3.71 -7.68
N ASN A 23 -7.51 3.70 -8.94
CA ASN A 23 -8.23 4.80 -9.59
C ASN A 23 -7.63 6.20 -9.32
N GLY A 24 -6.35 6.39 -9.63
CA GLY A 24 -5.64 7.67 -9.46
C GLY A 24 -5.18 7.98 -8.03
N VAL A 25 -5.38 7.06 -7.09
CA VAL A 25 -4.84 7.10 -5.73
C VAL A 25 -3.79 5.99 -5.58
N GLU A 26 -2.68 6.32 -4.93
CA GLU A 26 -1.59 5.41 -4.64
C GLU A 26 -1.26 5.43 -3.14
N ALA A 27 -1.15 4.25 -2.54
CA ALA A 27 -0.71 4.05 -1.17
C ALA A 27 0.63 3.30 -1.20
N ILE A 28 1.64 3.83 -0.52
CA ILE A 28 2.97 3.25 -0.45
C ILE A 28 3.30 3.00 1.01
N TYR A 29 3.72 1.78 1.31
CA TYR A 29 4.29 1.36 2.58
C TYR A 29 5.73 1.00 2.32
N GLN A 30 6.62 1.49 3.17
CA GLN A 30 8.02 1.14 3.15
C GLN A 30 8.43 0.76 4.56
N SER A 31 8.96 -0.45 4.72
CA SER A 31 9.64 -0.92 5.92
C SER A 31 11.11 -1.09 5.59
N VAL A 32 12.02 -0.71 6.49
CA VAL A 32 13.45 -1.05 6.43
C VAL A 32 13.82 -1.68 7.77
N GLY A 33 13.88 -3.01 7.79
CA GLY A 33 13.96 -3.80 9.01
C GLY A 33 12.85 -3.45 10.01
N ASP A 34 13.15 -3.56 11.30
CA ASP A 34 12.25 -3.18 12.39
C ASP A 34 12.23 -1.67 12.69
N ARG A 35 13.16 -0.91 12.10
CA ARG A 35 13.47 0.45 12.56
C ARG A 35 12.70 1.55 11.86
N ALA A 36 12.39 1.40 10.58
CA ALA A 36 11.77 2.47 9.80
C ALA A 36 10.54 1.99 9.04
N LYS A 37 9.35 2.41 9.48
CA LYS A 37 8.07 2.22 8.78
C LYS A 37 7.56 3.57 8.28
N ARG A 38 7.24 3.68 6.99
CA ARG A 38 6.67 4.88 6.37
C ARG A 38 5.44 4.51 5.56
N CYS A 39 4.38 5.31 5.71
CA CYS A 39 3.17 5.23 4.89
C CYS A 39 2.98 6.56 4.16
N GLN A 40 2.73 6.50 2.86
CA GLN A 40 2.44 7.67 2.03
C GLN A 40 1.17 7.42 1.21
N LEU A 41 0.34 8.45 1.10
CA LEU A 41 -0.79 8.49 0.16
C LEU A 41 -0.53 9.58 -0.87
N ILE A 42 -0.69 9.24 -2.15
CA ILE A 42 -0.45 10.13 -3.28
C ILE A 42 -1.67 10.09 -4.20
N GLY A 43 -1.96 11.23 -4.84
CA GLY A 43 -2.97 11.32 -5.90
C GLY A 43 -4.25 12.03 -5.47
N ARG A 44 -5.23 12.04 -6.39
CA ARG A 44 -6.52 12.72 -6.21
C ARG A 44 -7.64 11.69 -6.27
N GLY A 45 -8.19 11.36 -5.11
CA GLY A 45 -9.39 10.52 -4.98
C GLY A 45 -10.27 11.00 -3.85
N ASN A 46 -11.54 10.62 -3.90
CA ASN A 46 -12.47 10.94 -2.82
C ASN A 46 -12.22 10.06 -1.58
N ALA A 47 -12.73 10.49 -0.43
CA ALA A 47 -12.53 9.80 0.84
C ALA A 47 -12.96 8.31 0.81
N ARG A 48 -13.98 7.96 0.02
CA ARG A 48 -14.43 6.57 -0.14
C ARG A 48 -13.38 5.72 -0.85
N GLN A 49 -12.76 6.24 -1.92
CA GLN A 49 -11.70 5.57 -2.67
C GLN A 49 -10.45 5.38 -1.80
N ILE A 50 -10.04 6.41 -1.07
CA ILE A 50 -8.89 6.35 -0.15
C ILE A 50 -9.16 5.31 0.96
N LYS A 51 -10.34 5.33 1.56
CA LYS A 51 -10.73 4.36 2.60
C LYS A 51 -10.74 2.92 2.09
N HIS A 52 -11.20 2.71 0.86
CA HIS A 52 -11.20 1.39 0.23
C HIS A 52 -9.77 0.90 -0.03
N LEU A 53 -8.93 1.75 -0.64
CA LEU A 53 -7.52 1.47 -0.87
C LEU A 53 -6.77 1.11 0.42
N LEU A 54 -6.91 1.92 1.47
CA LEU A 54 -6.25 1.69 2.75
C LEU A 54 -6.71 0.39 3.44
N ARG A 55 -7.98 0.03 3.34
CA ARG A 55 -8.49 -1.22 3.93
C ARG A 55 -7.88 -2.45 3.28
N GLU A 56 -7.87 -2.49 1.95
CA GLU A 56 -7.27 -3.60 1.20
C GLU A 56 -5.76 -3.62 1.35
N PHE A 57 -5.14 -2.44 1.47
CA PHE A 57 -3.73 -2.30 1.77
C PHE A 57 -3.34 -2.89 3.12
N ILE A 58 -4.02 -2.52 4.21
CA ILE A 58 -3.73 -3.03 5.56
C ILE A 58 -3.93 -4.56 5.63
N LYS A 59 -4.94 -5.10 4.93
CA LYS A 59 -5.11 -6.56 4.84
C LYS A 59 -3.90 -7.22 4.17
N SER A 60 -3.41 -6.63 3.07
CA SER A 60 -2.25 -7.17 2.34
C SER A 60 -0.95 -7.07 3.13
N THR A 61 -0.74 -6.00 3.90
CA THR A 61 0.47 -5.83 4.73
C THR A 61 0.45 -6.74 5.95
N LYS A 62 -0.71 -6.93 6.60
CA LYS A 62 -0.85 -7.88 7.72
C LYS A 62 -0.64 -9.34 7.29
N ALA A 63 -1.01 -9.68 6.05
CA ALA A 63 -0.71 -11.01 5.48
C ALA A 63 0.78 -11.21 5.19
N ALA A 64 1.57 -10.13 5.12
CA ALA A 64 3.01 -10.20 4.89
C ALA A 64 3.84 -10.31 6.18
N ASP A 65 3.30 -9.89 7.33
CA ASP A 65 3.95 -9.87 8.66
C ASP A 65 3.56 -11.08 9.53
N GLY A 66 3.22 -12.23 8.91
CA GLY A 66 2.81 -13.45 9.61
C GLY A 66 3.77 -13.92 10.69
#